data_AF-A0A8S9PVT3-F1
#
_entry.id   AF-A0A8S9PVT3-F1
#
_cell.length_a   1.000
_cell.length_b   1.000
_cell.length_c   1.000
_cell.angle_alpha   90.00
_cell.angle_beta   90.00
_cell.angle_gamma   90.00
#
_symmetry.space_group_name_H-M   'P 1'
#
loop_
_entity.id
_entity.type
_entity.pdbx_description
1 polymer ?
#
loop_
_entity_poly.entity_id
_entity_poly.type
_entity_poly.pdbx_seq_one_letter_code
_entity_poly.pdbx_strand_id
1 'polypeptide(L)'
;MEKNFETLTCSEESKKKMAMYYLDKDAAEWWESRDRQVGHLVTTWAAFKKEFERKYFTPESKRRLQCLFANLVQGDKTVREYESEFMRLRRHVLRGQDDEETMISNFLFGLKPELENRLAVGNYESLTELVEKAVNVEIGLEAEKAASKKSKQHQEGKYGGNQRSFKDRP
;
A
#
# COMPACT_ATOMS: atom_id res chain seq x y z
N MET A 1 -11.20 10.86 12.78
CA MET A 1 -11.51 11.31 14.16
C MET A 1 -10.25 11.72 14.92
N GLU A 2 -9.21 10.89 15.05
CA GLU A 2 -8.00 11.25 15.82
C GLU A 2 -7.36 12.60 15.40
N LYS A 3 -7.11 12.80 14.10
CA LYS A 3 -6.60 14.08 13.58
C LYS A 3 -7.48 15.29 13.94
N ASN A 4 -8.80 15.10 14.00
CA ASN A 4 -9.75 16.15 14.38
C ASN A 4 -9.65 16.43 15.89
N PHE A 5 -9.49 15.39 16.71
CA PHE A 5 -9.34 15.51 18.16
C PHE A 5 -8.02 16.18 18.56
N GLU A 6 -6.94 15.95 17.81
CA GLU A 6 -5.66 16.64 17.98
C GLU A 6 -5.77 18.14 17.69
N THR A 7 -6.54 18.51 16.66
CA THR A 7 -6.76 19.93 16.30
C THR A 7 -7.67 20.65 17.30
N LEU A 8 -8.67 19.94 17.86
CA LEU A 8 -9.69 20.50 18.74
C LEU A 8 -9.34 20.41 20.24
N THR A 9 -8.14 19.94 20.61
CA THR A 9 -7.68 19.76 22.00
C THR A 9 -8.75 19.17 22.94
N CYS A 10 -9.51 18.19 22.44
CA CYS A 10 -10.66 17.63 23.16
C CYS A 10 -10.23 16.82 24.38
N SER A 11 -10.98 16.89 25.48
CA SER A 11 -10.83 15.95 26.59
C SER A 11 -11.23 14.53 26.17
N GLU A 12 -10.69 13.50 26.84
CA GLU A 12 -11.00 12.09 26.53
C GLU A 12 -12.50 11.77 26.59
N GLU A 13 -13.24 12.42 27.50
CA GLU A 13 -14.69 12.29 27.60
C GLU A 13 -15.41 12.93 26.41
N SER A 14 -15.00 14.12 25.98
CA SER A 14 -15.55 14.80 24.79
C SER A 14 -15.26 14.02 23.51
N LYS A 15 -14.08 13.42 23.40
CA LYS A 15 -13.72 12.53 22.27
C LYS A 15 -14.64 11.31 22.21
N LYS A 16 -14.89 10.63 23.34
CA LYS A 16 -15.84 9.50 23.43
C LYS A 16 -17.23 9.94 22.97
N LYS A 17 -17.77 11.03 23.53
CA LYS A 17 -19.11 11.54 23.18
C LYS A 17 -19.24 11.87 21.69
N MET A 18 -18.25 12.56 21.14
CA MET A 18 -18.23 12.89 19.72
C MET A 18 -18.16 11.61 18.86
N ALA A 19 -17.35 10.63 19.23
CA ALA A 19 -17.28 9.39 18.47
C ALA A 19 -18.57 8.56 18.51
N MET A 20 -19.23 8.51 19.67
CA MET A 20 -20.56 7.88 19.81
C MET A 20 -21.59 8.56 18.91
N TYR A 21 -21.54 9.89 18.81
CA TYR A 21 -22.43 10.65 17.92
C TYR A 21 -22.23 10.30 16.43
N TYR A 22 -21.01 9.96 16.02
CA TYR A 22 -20.71 9.56 14.64
C TYR A 22 -20.96 8.07 14.34
N LEU A 23 -21.37 7.26 15.31
CA LEU A 23 -21.77 5.88 15.03
C LEU A 23 -23.10 5.85 14.30
N ASP A 24 -23.16 5.13 13.18
CA ASP A 24 -24.38 4.98 12.39
C ASP A 24 -25.03 3.60 12.61
N LYS A 25 -26.37 3.58 12.67
CA LYS A 25 -27.23 2.38 12.74
C LYS A 25 -26.68 1.28 13.67
N ASP A 26 -26.36 0.12 13.10
CA ASP A 26 -25.88 -1.10 13.77
C ASP A 26 -24.71 -0.84 14.72
N ALA A 27 -23.84 0.12 14.39
CA ALA A 27 -22.70 0.45 15.22
C ALA A 27 -23.11 1.19 16.51
N ALA A 28 -24.12 2.06 16.42
CA ALA A 28 -24.66 2.76 17.58
C ALA A 28 -25.43 1.79 18.49
N GLU A 29 -26.28 0.93 17.92
CA GLU A 29 -27.02 -0.10 18.66
C GLU A 29 -26.08 -1.09 19.37
N TRP A 30 -25.05 -1.56 18.65
CA TRP A 30 -24.02 -2.41 19.23
C TRP A 30 -23.32 -1.73 20.41
N TRP A 31 -22.92 -0.46 20.25
CA TRP A 31 -22.20 0.26 21.29
C TRP A 31 -23.07 0.44 22.53
N GLU A 32 -24.34 0.84 22.36
CA GLU A 32 -25.27 1.02 23.48
C GLU A 32 -25.49 -0.29 24.26
N SER A 33 -25.64 -1.41 23.55
CA SER A 33 -25.71 -2.73 24.18
C SER A 33 -24.43 -3.10 24.93
N ARG A 34 -23.25 -2.79 24.37
CA ARG A 34 -21.97 -3.10 25.03
C ARG A 34 -21.71 -2.22 26.24
N ASP A 35 -21.99 -0.92 26.15
CA ASP A 35 -21.81 0.03 27.26
C ASP A 35 -22.68 -0.36 28.47
N ARG A 36 -23.92 -0.83 28.23
CA ARG A 36 -24.79 -1.41 29.27
C ARG A 36 -24.20 -2.68 29.90
N GLN A 37 -23.69 -3.61 29.08
CA GLN A 37 -23.13 -4.89 29.56
C GLN A 37 -21.90 -4.71 30.45
N VAL A 38 -21.10 -3.69 30.19
CA VAL A 38 -19.92 -3.36 31.00
C VAL A 38 -20.25 -2.35 32.11
N GLY A 39 -21.53 -2.08 32.38
CA GLY A 39 -21.96 -1.19 33.46
C GLY A 39 -21.51 0.26 33.30
N HIS A 40 -21.41 0.75 32.07
CA HIS A 40 -20.94 2.11 31.73
C HIS A 40 -19.51 2.42 32.20
N LEU A 41 -18.68 1.40 32.43
CA LEU A 41 -17.30 1.55 32.92
C LEU A 41 -16.32 2.09 31.85
N VAL A 42 -16.73 2.16 30.58
CA VAL A 42 -15.89 2.68 29.50
C VAL A 42 -15.98 4.20 29.47
N THR A 43 -15.21 4.88 30.32
CA THR A 43 -15.30 6.35 30.48
C THR A 43 -14.35 7.14 29.58
N THR A 44 -13.33 6.50 29.02
CA THR A 44 -12.31 7.16 28.19
C THR A 44 -12.43 6.82 26.71
N TRP A 45 -11.94 7.72 25.84
CA TRP A 45 -11.84 7.46 24.40
C TRP A 45 -10.95 6.25 24.10
N ALA A 46 -9.82 6.11 24.78
CA ALA A 46 -8.94 4.95 24.64
C ALA A 46 -9.67 3.62 24.92
N ALA A 47 -10.48 3.55 25.98
CA ALA A 47 -11.24 2.34 26.32
C ALA A 47 -12.37 2.06 25.31
N PHE A 48 -13.09 3.10 24.84
CA PHE A 48 -14.06 2.97 23.75
C PHE A 48 -13.41 2.39 22.49
N LYS A 49 -12.28 2.98 22.08
CA LYS A 49 -11.54 2.57 20.88
C LYS A 49 -11.09 1.12 20.97
N LYS A 50 -10.65 0.67 22.16
CA LYS A 50 -10.28 -0.73 22.39
C LYS A 50 -11.45 -1.68 22.18
N GLU A 51 -12.64 -1.36 22.69
CA GLU A 51 -13.86 -2.15 22.47
C GLU A 51 -14.31 -2.14 21.01
N PHE A 52 -14.23 -0.97 20.37
CA PHE A 52 -14.54 -0.80 18.94
C PHE A 52 -13.61 -1.65 18.07
N GLU A 53 -12.29 -1.56 18.29
CA GLU A 53 -11.29 -2.40 17.61
C GLU A 53 -11.54 -3.88 17.90
N ARG A 54 -11.94 -4.27 19.12
CA ARG A 54 -12.22 -5.66 19.43
C ARG A 54 -13.41 -6.23 18.64
N LYS A 55 -14.46 -5.44 18.42
CA LYS A 55 -15.65 -5.86 17.65
C LYS A 55 -15.41 -5.85 16.15
N TYR A 56 -14.82 -4.78 15.62
CA TYR A 56 -14.75 -4.55 14.17
C TYR A 56 -13.38 -4.91 13.57
N PHE A 57 -12.34 -5.02 14.38
CA PHE A 57 -10.99 -5.39 13.98
C PHE A 57 -10.57 -6.70 14.63
N THR A 58 -11.33 -7.74 14.29
CA THR A 58 -11.21 -9.09 14.84
C THR A 58 -9.80 -9.69 14.65
N PRO A 59 -9.40 -10.70 15.44
CA PRO A 59 -8.13 -11.41 15.24
C PRO A 59 -7.96 -11.96 13.82
N GLU A 60 -9.04 -12.43 13.20
CA GLU A 60 -9.05 -12.89 11.81
C GLU A 60 -8.73 -11.76 10.84
N SER A 61 -9.36 -10.59 11.01
CA SER A 61 -9.07 -9.40 10.19
C SER A 61 -7.61 -8.96 10.33
N LYS A 62 -7.05 -9.01 11.54
CA LYS A 62 -5.64 -8.72 11.81
C LYS A 62 -4.73 -9.73 11.10
N ARG A 63 -5.01 -11.03 11.23
CA ARG A 63 -4.26 -12.10 10.58
C ARG A 63 -4.30 -11.96 9.07
N ARG A 64 -5.45 -11.62 8.49
CA ARG A 64 -5.59 -11.37 7.05
C ARG A 64 -4.69 -10.22 6.60
N LEU A 65 -4.62 -9.13 7.35
CA LEU A 65 -3.72 -8.00 7.03
C LEU A 65 -2.24 -8.39 7.15
N GLN A 66 -1.88 -9.19 8.16
CA GLN A 66 -0.53 -9.74 8.28
C GLN A 66 -0.16 -10.62 7.08
N CYS A 67 -1.06 -11.51 6.65
CA CYS A 67 -0.85 -12.33 5.46
C CYS A 67 -0.76 -11.48 4.19
N LEU A 68 -1.60 -10.44 4.04
CA LEU A 68 -1.52 -9.53 2.90
C LEU A 68 -0.18 -8.78 2.87
N PHE A 69 0.32 -8.35 4.02
CA PHE A 69 1.61 -7.67 4.12
C PHE A 69 2.78 -8.62 3.83
N ALA A 70 2.77 -9.83 4.40
CA ALA A 70 3.82 -10.83 4.18
C ALA A 70 3.92 -11.32 2.74
N ASN A 71 2.81 -11.30 2.00
CA ASN A 71 2.76 -11.68 0.58
C ASN A 71 2.68 -10.47 -0.35
N LEU A 72 2.96 -9.25 0.15
CA LEU A 72 2.87 -8.06 -0.66
C LEU A 72 4.03 -8.02 -1.66
N VAL A 73 3.67 -8.00 -2.94
CA VAL A 73 4.61 -7.82 -4.05
C VAL A 73 4.12 -6.70 -4.96
N GLN A 74 5.05 -6.08 -5.68
CA GLN A 74 4.78 -5.01 -6.63
C GLN A 74 3.81 -5.50 -7.72
N GLY A 75 3.99 -6.72 -8.23
CA GLY A 75 3.14 -7.28 -9.28
C GLY A 75 3.17 -6.40 -10.53
N ASP A 76 2.01 -6.02 -11.07
CA ASP A 76 1.92 -5.11 -12.23
C ASP A 76 1.93 -3.62 -11.87
N LYS A 77 1.91 -3.28 -10.57
CA LYS A 77 1.84 -1.90 -10.09
C LYS A 77 3.13 -1.13 -10.40
N THR A 78 2.99 0.18 -10.47
CA THR A 78 4.14 1.10 -10.40
C THR A 78 4.79 1.04 -9.02
N VAL A 79 6.05 1.46 -8.91
CA VAL A 79 6.75 1.53 -7.60
C VAL A 79 5.98 2.42 -6.61
N ARG A 80 5.37 3.52 -7.07
CA ARG A 80 4.59 4.44 -6.22
C ARG A 80 3.28 3.84 -5.70
N GLU A 81 2.58 3.08 -6.53
CA GLU A 81 1.39 2.35 -6.09
C GLU A 81 1.74 1.26 -5.07
N TYR A 82 2.84 0.54 -5.32
CA TYR A 82 3.36 -0.46 -4.38
C TYR A 82 3.78 0.17 -3.04
N GLU A 83 4.52 1.28 -3.06
CA GLU A 83 4.85 2.08 -1.87
C GLU A 83 3.61 2.47 -1.06
N SER A 84 2.59 3.01 -1.73
CA SER A 84 1.36 3.42 -1.08
C SER A 84 0.67 2.25 -0.36
N GLU A 85 0.61 1.08 -1.00
CA GLU A 85 0.03 -0.10 -0.40
C GLU A 85 0.87 -0.67 0.74
N PHE A 86 2.20 -0.70 0.58
CA PHE A 86 3.14 -1.11 1.61
C PHE A 86 2.95 -0.27 2.87
N MET A 87 2.95 1.07 2.73
CA MET A 87 2.77 2.01 3.83
C MET A 87 1.39 1.90 4.50
N ARG A 88 0.35 1.62 3.70
CA ARG A 88 -1.01 1.38 4.21
C ARG A 88 -1.05 0.14 5.10
N LEU A 89 -0.52 -0.99 4.63
CA LEU A 89 -0.52 -2.25 5.37
C LEU A 89 0.42 -2.21 6.59
N ARG A 90 1.60 -1.59 6.45
CA ARG A 90 2.55 -1.30 7.53
C ARG A 90 1.87 -0.68 8.74
N ARG A 91 1.05 0.36 8.53
CA ARG A 91 0.33 1.05 9.62
C ARG A 91 -0.52 0.12 10.46
N HIS A 92 -1.15 -0.87 9.84
CA HIS A 92 -2.06 -1.80 10.52
C HIS A 92 -1.33 -2.98 11.17
N VAL A 93 -0.26 -3.46 10.54
CA VAL A 93 0.47 -4.66 10.96
C VAL A 93 1.56 -4.35 11.99
N LEU A 94 2.39 -3.34 11.73
CA LEU A 94 3.58 -3.06 12.52
C LEU A 94 3.34 -1.99 13.60
N ARG A 95 2.36 -1.10 13.40
CA ARG A 95 1.97 -0.05 14.39
C ARG A 95 3.16 0.74 14.99
N GLY A 96 4.22 0.95 14.22
CA GLY A 96 5.42 1.69 14.66
C GLY A 96 6.46 0.85 15.42
N GLN A 97 6.40 -0.48 15.29
CA GLN A 97 7.36 -1.43 15.89
C GLN A 97 8.39 -1.94 14.86
N ASP A 98 8.51 -1.27 13.73
CA ASP A 98 9.31 -1.69 12.59
C ASP A 98 10.68 -1.01 12.55
N ASP A 99 11.71 -1.82 12.31
CA ASP A 99 13.06 -1.35 12.04
C ASP A 99 13.24 -1.01 10.55
N GLU A 100 14.01 0.03 10.27
CA GLU A 100 14.21 0.55 8.91
C GLU A 100 14.89 -0.48 8.01
N GLU A 101 15.82 -1.26 8.53
CA GLU A 101 16.56 -2.29 7.80
C GLU A 101 15.62 -3.41 7.30
N THR A 102 14.78 -3.95 8.18
CA THR A 102 13.76 -4.94 7.80
C THR A 102 12.74 -4.35 6.82
N MET A 103 12.40 -3.06 6.95
CA MET A 103 11.53 -2.41 5.97
C MET A 103 12.14 -2.32 4.58
N ILE A 104 13.41 -1.89 4.49
CA ILE A 104 14.16 -1.81 3.24
C ILE A 104 14.24 -3.20 2.62
N SER A 105 14.61 -4.21 3.41
CA SER A 105 14.71 -5.60 2.99
C SER A 105 13.37 -6.13 2.45
N ASN A 106 12.29 -6.03 3.21
CA ASN A 106 10.97 -6.48 2.78
C ASN A 106 10.46 -5.72 1.54
N PHE A 107 10.71 -4.42 1.46
CA PHE A 107 10.30 -3.63 0.31
C PHE A 107 11.05 -4.09 -0.95
N LEU A 108 12.37 -4.26 -0.85
CA LEU A 108 13.25 -4.72 -1.92
C LEU A 108 12.86 -6.10 -2.44
N PHE A 109 12.62 -7.07 -1.55
CA PHE A 109 12.17 -8.43 -1.92
C PHE A 109 10.80 -8.47 -2.61
N GLY A 110 9.94 -7.50 -2.31
CA GLY A 110 8.64 -7.40 -2.96
C GLY A 110 8.67 -6.69 -4.32
N LEU A 111 9.79 -6.09 -4.75
CA LEU A 111 9.89 -5.43 -6.05
C LEU A 111 9.85 -6.43 -7.21
N LYS A 112 9.57 -5.93 -8.41
CA LYS A 112 9.74 -6.71 -9.64
C LYS A 112 11.19 -7.19 -9.76
N PRO A 113 11.46 -8.43 -10.22
CA PRO A 113 12.82 -8.96 -10.31
C PRO A 113 13.80 -8.06 -11.09
N GLU A 114 13.33 -7.38 -12.13
CA GLU A 114 14.16 -6.44 -12.92
C GLU A 114 14.65 -5.24 -12.09
N LEU A 115 13.83 -4.75 -11.16
CA LEU A 115 14.14 -3.65 -10.26
C LEU A 115 14.98 -4.14 -9.07
N GLU A 116 14.55 -5.25 -8.45
CA GLU A 116 15.26 -5.89 -7.35
C GLU A 116 16.73 -6.14 -7.73
N ASN A 117 16.99 -6.77 -8.88
CA ASN A 117 18.36 -7.06 -9.34
C ASN A 117 19.21 -5.80 -9.55
N ARG A 118 18.62 -4.70 -10.03
CA ARG A 118 19.34 -3.43 -10.24
C ARG A 118 19.63 -2.70 -8.93
N LEU A 119 18.80 -2.91 -7.90
CA LEU A 119 18.86 -2.21 -6.62
C LEU A 119 19.55 -3.03 -5.52
N ALA A 120 19.66 -4.35 -5.66
CA ALA A 120 20.22 -5.26 -4.65
C ALA A 120 21.69 -4.99 -4.27
N VAL A 121 22.44 -4.30 -5.14
CA VAL A 121 23.84 -3.93 -4.88
C VAL A 121 23.95 -2.63 -4.07
N GLY A 122 22.85 -1.87 -3.96
CA GLY A 122 22.81 -0.61 -3.24
C GLY A 122 22.66 -0.81 -1.74
N ASN A 123 23.39 0.01 -0.97
CA ASN A 123 23.09 0.24 0.44
C ASN A 123 22.14 1.44 0.55
N TYR A 124 21.14 1.33 1.41
CA TYR A 124 20.12 2.36 1.62
C TYR A 124 20.01 2.62 3.11
N GLU A 125 20.00 3.91 3.50
CA GLU A 125 19.85 4.29 4.91
C GLU A 125 18.39 4.50 5.30
N SER A 126 17.51 4.61 4.30
CA SER A 126 16.06 4.73 4.51
C SER A 126 15.25 4.11 3.38
N LEU A 127 14.02 3.70 3.70
CA LEU A 127 13.04 3.23 2.75
C LEU A 127 12.72 4.31 1.69
N THR A 128 12.66 5.58 2.10
CA THR A 128 12.43 6.70 1.19
C THR A 128 13.50 6.77 0.10
N GLU A 129 14.77 6.65 0.49
CA GLU A 129 15.89 6.64 -0.46
C GLU A 129 15.78 5.47 -1.45
N LEU A 130 15.46 4.27 -0.95
CA LEU A 130 15.24 3.08 -1.79
C LEU A 130 14.12 3.32 -2.81
N VAL A 131 12.98 3.85 -2.36
CA VAL A 131 11.83 4.13 -3.23
C VAL A 131 12.19 5.12 -4.33
N GLU A 132 12.86 6.22 -3.99
CA GLU A 132 13.25 7.23 -4.99
C GLU A 132 14.16 6.65 -6.07
N LYS A 133 15.17 5.85 -5.67
CA LYS A 133 16.02 5.15 -6.64
C LYS A 133 15.22 4.15 -7.46
N ALA A 134 14.31 3.39 -6.84
CA ALA A 134 13.48 2.41 -7.54
C ALA A 134 12.58 3.05 -8.60
N VAL A 135 11.98 4.22 -8.32
CA VAL A 135 11.19 4.98 -9.29
C VAL A 135 12.05 5.42 -10.49
N ASN A 136 13.26 5.91 -10.25
CA ASN A 136 14.17 6.32 -11.33
C ASN A 136 14.54 5.12 -12.23
N VAL A 137 14.81 3.95 -11.64
CA VAL A 137 15.11 2.74 -12.39
C VAL A 137 13.88 2.26 -13.18
N GLU A 138 12.67 2.33 -12.61
CA GLU A 138 11.42 1.97 -13.29
C GLU A 138 11.20 2.84 -14.55
N ILE A 139 11.41 4.16 -14.45
CA ILE A 139 11.32 5.09 -15.58
C ILE A 139 12.35 4.74 -16.67
N GLY A 140 13.61 4.47 -16.26
CA GLY A 140 14.67 4.10 -17.18
C GLY A 140 14.36 2.80 -17.95
N LEU A 141 13.88 1.78 -17.24
CA LEU A 141 13.46 0.51 -17.85
C LEU A 141 12.33 0.68 -18.86
N GLU A 142 11.33 1.51 -18.56
CA GLU A 142 10.23 1.75 -19.49
C GLU A 142 10.70 2.49 -20.76
N ALA A 143 11.64 3.43 -20.61
CA ALA A 143 12.27 4.10 -21.75
C ALA A 143 13.09 3.12 -22.63
N GLU A 144 13.89 2.23 -22.01
CA GLU A 144 14.65 1.17 -22.70
C GLU A 144 13.70 0.23 -23.48
N LYS A 145 12.59 -0.18 -22.87
CA LYS A 145 11.55 -1.02 -23.49
C LYS A 145 10.88 -0.32 -24.66
N ALA A 146 10.55 0.96 -24.52
CA ALA A 146 9.95 1.76 -25.60
C ALA A 146 10.89 1.94 -26.79
N ALA A 147 12.18 2.20 -26.55
CA ALA A 147 13.20 2.32 -27.60
C ALA A 147 13.39 1.00 -28.36
N SER A 148 13.43 -0.12 -27.64
CA SER A 148 13.57 -1.47 -28.22
C SER A 148 12.36 -1.90 -29.06
N LYS A 149 11.15 -1.44 -28.71
CA LYS A 149 9.95 -1.68 -29.53
C LYS A 149 9.98 -0.89 -30.85
N LYS A 150 10.44 0.36 -30.81
CA LYS A 150 10.59 1.20 -32.01
C LYS A 150 11.61 0.65 -33.00
N SER A 151 12.73 0.11 -32.52
CA SER A 151 13.75 -0.48 -33.41
C SER A 151 13.28 -1.76 -34.10
N LYS A 152 12.54 -2.64 -33.39
CA LYS A 152 11.95 -3.86 -33.98
C LYS A 152 10.92 -3.56 -35.07
N GLN A 153 10.03 -2.58 -34.86
CA GLN A 153 9.06 -2.15 -35.87
C GLN A 153 9.74 -1.57 -37.13
N HIS A 154 10.85 -0.83 -36.95
CA HIS A 154 11.59 -0.27 -38.08
C HIS A 154 12.35 -1.35 -38.89
N GLN A 155 12.75 -2.46 -38.26
CA GLN A 155 13.33 -3.62 -38.96
C GLN A 155 12.27 -4.42 -39.73
N GLU A 156 11.11 -4.72 -39.13
CA GLU A 156 10.05 -5.49 -39.80
C GLU A 156 9.46 -4.76 -41.02
N GLY A 157 9.33 -3.43 -40.95
CA GLY A 157 8.89 -2.60 -42.08
C GLY A 157 9.86 -2.59 -43.28
N LYS A 158 11.16 -2.85 -43.05
CA LYS A 158 12.18 -2.93 -44.12
C LYS A 158 12.16 -4.27 -44.87
N TYR A 159 11.75 -5.36 -44.24
CA TYR A 159 11.73 -6.69 -44.88
C TYR A 159 10.38 -7.06 -45.53
N GLY A 160 9.28 -6.38 -45.16
CA GLY A 160 7.94 -6.62 -45.76
C GLY A 160 7.66 -5.89 -47.09
N GLY A 161 8.53 -4.97 -47.51
CA GLY A 161 8.27 -4.06 -48.65
C GLY A 161 8.61 -4.58 -50.05
N ASN A 162 9.23 -5.77 -50.20
CA ASN A 162 9.86 -6.17 -51.47
C ASN A 162 9.17 -7.33 -52.23
N GLN A 163 7.88 -7.58 -52.02
CA GLN A 163 7.12 -8.58 -52.78
C GLN A 163 5.88 -8.00 -53.47
N ARG A 164 6.04 -6.94 -54.28
CA ARG A 164 5.01 -6.53 -55.26
C ARG A 164 5.64 -5.95 -56.53
N SER A 165 6.24 -6.80 -57.36
CA SER A 165 6.43 -6.54 -58.79
C SER A 165 6.76 -7.85 -59.48
N PHE A 166 6.41 -7.98 -60.76
CA PHE A 166 6.52 -9.15 -61.64
C PHE A 166 5.33 -10.11 -61.68
N LYS A 167 4.21 -9.58 -62.18
CA LYS A 167 3.48 -10.21 -63.30
C LYS A 167 2.61 -9.14 -63.92
N ASP A 168 3.01 -8.65 -65.09
CA ASP A 168 2.14 -8.31 -66.22
C ASP A 168 2.91 -7.58 -67.33
N ARG A 169 3.25 -8.32 -68.39
CA ARG A 169 3.11 -7.99 -69.83
C ARG A 169 4.14 -8.71 -70.71
N PRO A 170 3.89 -8.86 -72.02
CA PRO A 170 2.62 -8.76 -72.76
C PRO A 170 2.09 -10.13 -73.21
#